data_AF-A0A660SA41-F1
#
_entry.id   AF-A0A660SA41-F1
#
_cell.length_a   1.000
_cell.length_b   1.000
_cell.length_c   1.000
_cell.angle_alpha   90.00
_cell.angle_beta   90.00
_cell.angle_gamma   90.00
#
_symmetry.space_group_name_H-M   'P 1'
#
loop_
_entity.id
_entity.type
_entity.pdbx_description
1 polymer ?
#
loop_
_entity_poly.entity_id
_entity_poly.type
_entity_poly.pdbx_seq_one_letter_code
_entity_poly.pdbx_strand_id
1 'polypeptide(L)'
;MEGGRNILVSFYTITPLHVGVGQAVGAVDLPVTKEKHTGIPFIPGTSIKGSLRDILEEKKILNKDEIEGFLGKELEESPEEITDKGHSIEKSKTGSLIFTEAKLLAYPFRSLNTPFIYGSCFLLLERFFRDLKVFGLEELTRNLNLDNVVKDKVYVSSQQLAKELL
;
A
#
# COMPACT_ATOMS: atom_id res chain seq x y z
N MET A 1 -20.58 0.05 4.66
CA MET A 1 -20.07 -0.93 3.67
C MET A 1 -20.44 -2.30 4.19
N GLU A 2 -21.69 -2.73 4.00
CA GLU A 2 -22.17 -4.01 4.52
C GLU A 2 -22.09 -5.05 3.39
N GLY A 3 -21.18 -6.02 3.52
CA GLY A 3 -21.10 -7.19 2.63
C GLY A 3 -19.71 -7.55 2.05
N GLY A 4 -18.72 -6.66 2.15
CA GLY A 4 -17.36 -6.92 1.66
C GLY A 4 -16.45 -7.56 2.71
N ARG A 5 -15.63 -8.55 2.32
CA ARG A 5 -14.58 -9.10 3.19
C ARG A 5 -13.33 -8.21 3.13
N ASN A 6 -12.89 -7.71 4.27
CA ASN A 6 -11.65 -6.93 4.37
C ASN A 6 -10.46 -7.86 4.65
N ILE A 7 -9.33 -7.60 4.00
CA ILE A 7 -8.09 -8.36 4.18
C ILE A 7 -6.96 -7.35 4.40
N LEU A 8 -6.18 -7.55 5.47
CA LEU A 8 -4.95 -6.81 5.70
C LEU A 8 -3.78 -7.52 5.00
N VAL A 9 -3.06 -6.80 4.17
CA VAL A 9 -1.85 -7.29 3.50
C VAL A 9 -0.66 -6.47 3.97
N SER A 10 0.40 -7.14 4.44
CA SER A 10 1.67 -6.50 4.80
C SER A 10 2.71 -6.71 3.71
N PHE A 11 3.48 -5.67 3.42
CA PHE A 11 4.59 -5.71 2.48
C PHE A 11 5.91 -5.61 3.24
N TYR A 12 6.77 -6.60 3.05
CA TYR A 12 8.15 -6.58 3.54
C TYR A 12 9.09 -6.51 2.35
N THR A 13 9.85 -5.42 2.25
CA THR A 13 10.77 -5.20 1.13
C THR A 13 12.09 -5.92 1.38
N ILE A 14 12.40 -6.91 0.55
CA ILE A 14 13.67 -7.66 0.62
C ILE A 14 14.78 -6.91 -0.13
N THR A 15 14.42 -6.21 -1.20
CA THR A 15 15.27 -5.32 -1.98
C THR A 15 14.77 -3.89 -1.86
N PRO A 16 15.63 -2.88 -2.13
CA PRO A 16 15.16 -1.50 -2.27
C PRO A 16 14.01 -1.42 -3.27
N LEU A 17 12.89 -0.82 -2.86
CA LEU A 17 11.70 -0.67 -3.68
C LEU A 17 11.59 0.78 -4.16
N HIS A 18 11.51 0.97 -5.48
CA HIS A 18 11.28 2.26 -6.09
C HIS A 18 9.88 2.29 -6.71
N VAL A 19 8.97 3.06 -6.11
CA VAL A 19 7.67 3.38 -6.69
C VAL A 19 7.72 4.83 -7.12
N GLY A 20 7.87 5.07 -8.43
CA GLY A 20 8.09 6.40 -8.97
C GLY A 20 6.79 7.19 -9.18
N VAL A 21 6.90 8.53 -9.12
CA VAL A 21 5.81 9.47 -9.47
C VAL A 21 6.10 10.26 -10.76
N GLY A 22 6.99 9.73 -11.60
CA GLY A 22 7.53 10.42 -12.77
C GLY A 22 8.69 11.36 -12.42
N GLN A 23 9.08 12.22 -13.37
CA GLN A 23 10.11 13.21 -13.14
C GLN A 23 9.57 14.40 -12.35
N ALA A 24 10.32 14.84 -11.35
CA ALA A 24 9.99 16.04 -10.59
C ALA A 24 11.05 17.11 -10.78
N VAL A 25 10.63 18.37 -10.79
CA VAL A 25 11.55 19.51 -10.69
C VAL A 25 12.00 19.60 -9.23
N GLY A 26 13.23 19.18 -8.95
CA GLY A 26 13.77 19.15 -7.59
C GLY A 26 15.20 18.62 -7.53
N ALA A 27 15.71 18.41 -6.31
CA ALA A 27 17.06 17.88 -6.10
C ALA A 27 17.21 16.38 -6.43
N VAL A 28 16.10 15.69 -6.68
CA VAL A 28 16.05 14.25 -7.02
C VAL A 28 15.24 14.11 -8.29
N ASP A 29 15.85 13.58 -9.34
CA ASP A 29 15.24 13.48 -10.68
C ASP A 29 14.03 12.52 -10.69
N LEU A 30 14.18 11.36 -10.03
CA LEU A 30 13.17 10.31 -9.94
C LEU A 30 12.82 10.07 -8.47
N PRO A 31 11.93 10.89 -7.88
CA PRO A 31 11.50 10.70 -6.51
C PRO A 31 10.56 9.50 -6.38
N VAL A 32 10.60 8.87 -5.20
CA VAL A 32 9.59 7.89 -4.79
C VAL A 32 8.29 8.58 -4.40
N THR A 33 7.18 7.85 -4.53
CA THR A 33 5.85 8.28 -4.09
C THR A 33 5.84 8.63 -2.60
N LYS A 34 5.33 9.82 -2.27
CA LYS A 34 5.17 10.33 -0.91
C LYS A 34 3.81 11.00 -0.74
N GLU A 35 3.26 10.89 0.46
CA GLU A 35 2.08 11.63 0.84
C GLU A 35 2.39 13.14 0.89
N LYS A 36 1.60 13.96 0.20
CA LYS A 36 1.87 15.41 0.09
C LYS A 36 1.88 16.14 1.44
N HIS A 37 1.08 15.68 2.40
CA HIS A 37 0.85 16.36 3.68
C HIS A 37 1.84 15.93 4.78
N THR A 38 2.43 14.73 4.68
CA THR A 38 3.35 14.19 5.71
C THR A 38 4.76 13.96 5.17
N GLY A 39 4.94 13.85 3.85
CA GLY A 39 6.18 13.44 3.21
C GLY A 39 6.52 11.96 3.37
N ILE A 40 5.64 11.16 3.98
CA ILE A 40 5.87 9.73 4.26
C ILE A 40 5.71 8.93 2.96
N PRO A 41 6.64 8.00 2.64
CA PRO A 41 6.51 7.17 1.46
C PRO A 41 5.37 6.16 1.61
N PHE A 42 4.68 5.88 0.50
CA PHE A 42 3.61 4.89 0.42
C PHE A 42 3.57 4.24 -0.96
N ILE A 43 2.89 3.10 -1.08
CA ILE A 43 2.64 2.45 -2.38
C ILE A 43 1.19 2.70 -2.77
N PRO A 44 0.91 3.37 -3.90
CA PRO A 44 -0.46 3.55 -4.39
C PRO A 44 -1.18 2.22 -4.61
N GLY A 45 -2.48 2.18 -4.29
CA GLY A 45 -3.31 0.99 -4.53
C GLY A 45 -3.35 0.59 -6.02
N THR A 46 -3.25 1.57 -6.92
CA THR A 46 -3.15 1.34 -8.37
C THR A 46 -1.86 0.62 -8.77
N SER A 47 -0.72 0.96 -8.15
CA SER A 47 0.56 0.29 -8.39
C SER A 47 0.54 -1.16 -7.89
N ILE A 48 -0.07 -1.40 -6.74
CA ILE A 48 -0.27 -2.76 -6.21
C ILE A 48 -1.15 -3.58 -7.14
N LYS A 49 -2.28 -3.00 -7.55
CA LYS A 49 -3.25 -3.62 -8.47
C LYS A 49 -2.61 -3.98 -9.80
N GLY A 50 -1.86 -3.06 -10.41
CA GLY A 50 -1.15 -3.28 -11.67
C GLY A 50 -0.11 -4.38 -11.55
N SER A 51 0.79 -4.28 -10.55
CA SER A 51 1.83 -5.30 -10.34
C SER A 51 1.24 -6.69 -10.08
N LEU A 52 0.12 -6.78 -9.34
CA LEU A 52 -0.57 -8.04 -9.09
C LEU A 52 -1.20 -8.61 -10.37
N ARG A 53 -1.82 -7.76 -11.20
CA ARG A 53 -2.35 -8.17 -12.51
C ARG A 53 -1.24 -8.79 -13.35
N ASP A 54 -0.13 -8.09 -13.52
CA ASP A 54 0.99 -8.54 -14.35
C ASP A 54 1.48 -9.93 -13.90
N ILE A 55 1.63 -10.13 -12.58
CA ILE A 55 2.06 -11.41 -12.01
C ILE A 55 1.03 -12.53 -12.28
N LEU A 56 -0.27 -12.24 -12.13
CA LEU A 56 -1.33 -13.22 -12.34
C LEU A 56 -1.42 -13.65 -13.81
N GLU A 57 -1.25 -12.71 -14.73
CA GLU A 57 -1.25 -12.94 -16.18
C GLU A 57 0.01 -13.69 -16.63
N GLU A 58 1.20 -13.24 -16.20
CA GLU A 58 2.49 -13.85 -16.54
C GLU A 58 2.55 -15.31 -16.07
N LYS A 59 2.17 -15.56 -14.81
CA LYS A 59 2.23 -16.90 -14.21
C LYS A 59 1.02 -17.77 -14.55
N LYS A 60 0.02 -17.24 -15.27
CA LYS A 60 -1.23 -17.93 -15.64
C LYS A 60 -1.90 -18.60 -14.44
N ILE A 61 -1.91 -17.92 -13.30
CA ILE A 61 -2.49 -18.45 -12.05
C ILE A 61 -4.02 -18.52 -12.17
N LEU A 62 -4.60 -17.53 -12.86
CA LEU A 62 -6.03 -17.39 -13.13
C LEU A 62 -6.24 -17.21 -14.62
N ASN A 63 -7.46 -17.49 -15.09
CA ASN A 63 -7.84 -17.17 -16.46
C ASN A 63 -8.18 -15.67 -16.62
N LYS A 64 -8.25 -15.18 -17.87
CA LYS A 64 -8.49 -13.76 -18.17
C LYS A 64 -9.83 -13.27 -17.58
N ASP A 65 -10.88 -14.08 -17.66
CA ASP A 65 -12.22 -13.72 -17.15
C ASP A 65 -12.25 -13.55 -15.63
N GLU A 66 -11.49 -14.38 -14.90
CA GLU A 66 -11.29 -14.30 -13.45
C GLU A 66 -10.49 -13.04 -13.08
N ILE A 67 -9.37 -12.79 -13.77
CA ILE A 67 -8.55 -11.60 -13.55
C ILE A 67 -9.37 -10.32 -13.76
N GLU A 68 -10.14 -10.25 -14.85
CA GLU A 68 -11.06 -9.13 -15.11
C GLU A 68 -12.22 -9.07 -14.10
N GLY A 69 -12.69 -10.21 -13.59
CA GLY A 69 -13.69 -10.25 -12.52
C GLY A 69 -13.18 -9.68 -11.20
N PHE A 70 -11.91 -9.89 -10.87
CA PHE A 70 -11.30 -9.38 -9.63
C PHE A 70 -10.77 -7.95 -9.77
N LEU A 71 -10.06 -7.66 -10.86
CA LEU A 71 -9.31 -6.41 -11.05
C LEU A 71 -10.01 -5.44 -12.02
N GLY A 72 -11.06 -5.87 -12.70
CA GLY A 72 -11.78 -5.09 -13.73
C GLY A 72 -11.17 -5.25 -15.12
N LYS A 73 -11.91 -4.83 -16.15
CA LYS A 73 -11.39 -4.82 -17.53
C LYS A 73 -10.39 -3.67 -17.70
N GLU A 74 -9.31 -3.93 -18.42
CA GLU A 74 -8.44 -2.85 -18.89
C GLU A 74 -9.14 -2.13 -20.03
N LEU A 75 -9.22 -0.80 -19.96
CA LEU A 75 -9.65 -0.02 -21.11
C LEU A 75 -8.48 -0.04 -22.07
N GLU A 76 -8.50 -0.94 -23.05
CA GLU A 76 -7.59 -0.83 -24.17
C GLU A 76 -7.86 0.54 -24.81
N GLU A 77 -6.82 1.36 -24.96
CA GLU A 77 -6.87 2.53 -25.84
C GLU A 77 -6.88 2.02 -27.30
N SER A 78 -7.90 1.25 -27.68
CA SER A 78 -8.22 1.14 -29.08
C SER A 78 -8.90 2.46 -29.48
N PRO A 79 -8.42 3.17 -30.51
CA PRO A 79 -9.21 4.21 -31.14
C PRO A 79 -10.29 3.50 -31.94
N GLU A 80 -11.30 2.94 -31.27
CA GLU A 80 -12.53 2.53 -31.94
C GLU A 80 -13.36 3.79 -32.19
N GLU A 81 -12.93 4.45 -33.28
CA GLU A 81 -13.76 4.98 -34.34
C GLU A 81 -15.22 5.24 -33.96
N ILE A 82 -15.57 6.52 -34.07
CA ILE A 82 -16.93 6.95 -34.34
C ILE A 82 -17.48 6.09 -35.50
N THR A 83 -18.40 5.18 -35.20
CA THR A 83 -19.30 4.65 -36.23
C THR A 83 -20.72 5.02 -35.91
N ASP A 84 -21.29 5.82 -36.82
CA ASP A 84 -22.73 5.96 -37.01
C ASP A 84 -23.35 4.55 -37.13
N LYS A 85 -24.30 4.24 -36.24
CA LYS A 85 -25.11 3.00 -36.11
C LYS A 85 -24.71 2.03 -34.97
N GLY A 86 -24.90 2.51 -33.73
CA GLY A 86 -25.72 1.81 -32.72
C GLY A 86 -25.26 0.43 -32.23
N HIS A 87 -24.53 0.46 -31.10
CA HIS A 87 -24.35 -0.59 -30.08
C HIS A 87 -23.16 -1.56 -30.21
N SER A 88 -21.99 -1.08 -29.79
CA SER A 88 -21.06 -1.82 -28.93
C SER A 88 -20.80 -1.03 -27.65
N ILE A 89 -21.73 -1.10 -26.69
CA ILE A 89 -21.41 -0.72 -25.31
C ILE A 89 -20.69 -1.93 -24.72
N GLU A 90 -19.37 -2.01 -24.93
CA GLU A 90 -18.57 -2.91 -24.13
C GLU A 90 -18.69 -2.44 -22.67
N LYS A 91 -19.53 -3.12 -21.89
CA LYS A 91 -19.74 -2.80 -20.48
C LYS A 91 -18.40 -2.91 -19.77
N SER A 92 -17.84 -1.78 -19.36
CA SER A 92 -16.70 -1.72 -18.45
C SER A 92 -17.01 -2.61 -17.24
N LYS A 93 -16.32 -3.75 -17.12
CA LYS A 93 -16.51 -4.67 -16.00
C LYS A 93 -15.71 -4.13 -14.81
N THR A 94 -16.40 -3.71 -13.76
CA THR A 94 -15.76 -3.26 -12.52
C THR A 94 -15.21 -4.46 -11.76
N GLY A 95 -13.95 -4.37 -11.33
CA GLY A 95 -13.34 -5.39 -10.49
C GLY A 95 -14.00 -5.47 -9.12
N SER A 96 -14.11 -6.68 -8.59
CA SER A 96 -14.66 -6.92 -7.25
C SER A 96 -13.70 -6.58 -6.09
N LEU A 97 -12.40 -6.43 -6.37
CA LEU A 97 -11.39 -6.06 -5.36
C LEU A 97 -11.13 -4.56 -5.33
N ILE A 98 -11.13 -4.01 -4.11
CA ILE A 98 -10.74 -2.62 -3.85
C ILE A 98 -9.36 -2.62 -3.19
N PHE A 99 -8.42 -1.93 -3.81
CA PHE A 99 -7.06 -1.79 -3.29
C PHE A 99 -6.90 -0.46 -2.57
N THR A 100 -6.51 -0.53 -1.30
CA THR A 100 -6.06 0.62 -0.54
C THR A 100 -4.55 0.80 -0.71
N GLU A 101 -4.06 1.98 -0.34
CA GLU A 101 -2.63 2.29 -0.36
C GLU A 101 -1.88 1.48 0.71
N ALA A 102 -0.68 0.99 0.38
CA ALA A 102 0.21 0.43 1.39
C ALA A 102 0.96 1.56 2.09
N LYS A 103 0.57 1.82 3.34
CA LYS A 103 1.15 2.85 4.19
C LYS A 103 2.34 2.30 4.97
N LEU A 104 3.35 3.13 5.19
CA LEU A 104 4.53 2.77 5.98
C LEU A 104 4.12 2.47 7.43
N LEU A 105 4.50 1.30 7.94
CA LEU A 105 4.28 0.92 9.34
C LEU A 105 5.57 1.02 10.17
N ALA A 106 6.68 0.57 9.61
CA ALA A 106 8.00 0.62 10.23
C ALA A 106 9.07 0.83 9.17
N TYR A 107 10.10 1.62 9.51
CA TYR A 107 11.21 1.94 8.62
C TYR A 107 12.53 1.44 9.23
N PRO A 108 13.44 0.85 8.43
CA PRO A 108 14.74 0.44 8.92
C PRO A 108 15.67 1.66 9.09
N PHE A 109 16.18 1.86 10.30
CA PHE A 109 17.19 2.86 10.63
C PHE A 109 18.53 2.21 10.92
N ARG A 110 19.61 2.89 10.54
CA ARG A 110 20.96 2.50 10.94
C ARG A 110 21.07 2.52 12.47
N SER A 111 21.70 1.49 13.02
CA SER A 111 22.02 1.37 14.44
C SER A 111 23.55 1.31 14.61
N LEU A 112 24.03 1.69 15.80
CA LEU A 112 25.46 1.60 16.15
C LEU A 112 25.82 0.17 16.61
N ASN A 113 24.89 -0.50 17.28
CA ASN A 113 25.15 -1.76 18.01
C ASN A 113 24.50 -2.98 17.37
N THR A 114 23.61 -2.77 16.39
CA THR A 114 23.01 -3.82 15.55
C THR A 114 23.07 -3.40 14.08
N PRO A 115 22.93 -4.33 13.12
CA PRO A 115 22.97 -3.97 11.70
C PRO A 115 21.98 -2.86 11.33
N PHE A 116 20.76 -2.95 11.85
CA PHE A 116 19.72 -1.91 11.77
C PHE A 116 18.66 -2.15 12.85
N ILE A 117 17.75 -1.19 13.01
CA ILE A 117 16.56 -1.31 13.86
C ILE A 117 15.32 -0.87 13.07
N TYR A 118 14.18 -1.52 13.31
CA TYR A 118 12.92 -1.00 12.79
C TYR A 118 12.38 0.05 13.74
N GLY A 119 12.16 1.26 13.22
CA GLY A 119 11.55 2.38 13.92
C GLY A 119 10.16 2.69 13.40
N SER A 120 9.27 3.07 14.29
CA SER A 120 7.94 3.63 14.01
C SER A 120 7.69 4.83 14.92
N CYS A 121 6.60 5.56 14.69
CA CYS A 121 6.24 6.71 15.52
C CYS A 121 4.73 6.73 15.79
N PHE A 122 4.32 7.58 16.72
CA PHE A 122 2.91 7.76 17.07
C PHE A 122 2.02 7.95 15.84
N LEU A 123 2.44 8.79 14.89
CA LEU A 123 1.65 9.09 13.69
C LEU A 123 1.42 7.83 12.83
N LEU A 124 2.42 6.98 12.63
CA LEU A 124 2.26 5.75 11.84
C LEU A 124 1.33 4.76 12.54
N LEU A 125 1.52 4.59 13.85
CA LEU A 125 0.74 3.68 14.66
C LEU A 125 -0.72 4.15 14.73
N GLU A 126 -0.98 5.41 15.11
CA GLU A 126 -2.33 5.99 15.19
C GLU A 126 -3.12 5.79 13.88
N ARG A 127 -2.48 6.02 12.75
CA ARG A 127 -3.09 5.81 11.43
C ARG A 127 -3.39 4.34 11.17
N PHE A 128 -2.48 3.44 11.53
CA PHE A 128 -2.70 1.99 11.40
C PHE A 128 -3.90 1.52 12.22
N PHE A 129 -3.98 1.87 13.50
CA PHE A 129 -5.12 1.50 14.35
C PHE A 129 -6.43 2.13 13.85
N ARG A 130 -6.39 3.38 13.41
CA ARG A 130 -7.56 4.05 12.83
C ARG A 130 -8.05 3.31 11.59
N ASP A 131 -7.15 2.91 10.69
CA ASP A 131 -7.51 2.15 9.49
C ASP A 131 -8.11 0.79 9.87
N LEU A 132 -7.50 0.05 10.81
CA LEU A 132 -8.07 -1.21 11.29
C LEU A 132 -9.48 -1.05 11.85
N LYS A 133 -9.73 0.03 12.59
CA LYS A 133 -11.07 0.35 13.11
C LYS A 133 -12.07 0.64 12.00
N VAL A 134 -11.67 1.41 10.99
CA VAL A 134 -12.54 1.72 9.84
C VAL A 134 -12.88 0.45 9.05
N PHE A 135 -11.97 -0.52 8.97
CA PHE A 135 -12.17 -1.78 8.27
C PHE A 135 -12.75 -2.92 9.14
N GLY A 136 -13.07 -2.68 10.42
CA GLY A 136 -13.59 -3.71 11.32
C GLY A 136 -12.58 -4.85 11.58
N LEU A 137 -11.28 -4.52 11.63
CA LEU A 137 -10.16 -5.44 11.82
C LEU A 137 -9.47 -5.22 13.18
N GLU A 138 -10.16 -4.62 14.15
CA GLU A 138 -9.60 -4.29 15.48
C GLU A 138 -9.16 -5.54 16.25
N GLU A 139 -9.70 -6.70 15.90
CA GLU A 139 -9.32 -7.99 16.47
C GLU A 139 -7.83 -8.30 16.32
N LEU A 140 -7.20 -7.81 15.23
CA LEU A 140 -5.77 -7.97 14.95
C LEU A 140 -4.88 -7.21 15.95
N THR A 141 -5.46 -6.22 16.64
CA THR A 141 -4.77 -5.34 17.59
C THR A 141 -5.16 -5.56 19.04
N ARG A 142 -5.84 -6.66 19.38
CA ARG A 142 -6.27 -6.95 20.77
C ARG A 142 -5.15 -6.85 21.82
N ASN A 143 -3.90 -7.11 21.43
CA ASN A 143 -2.74 -7.06 22.31
C ASN A 143 -1.93 -5.76 22.22
N LEU A 144 -2.37 -4.80 21.41
CA LEU A 144 -1.66 -3.56 21.12
C LEU A 144 -2.51 -2.38 21.61
N ASN A 145 -2.14 -1.80 22.76
CA ASN A 145 -2.85 -0.65 23.31
C ASN A 145 -2.18 0.67 22.88
N LEU A 146 -2.94 1.50 22.17
CA LEU A 146 -2.58 2.88 21.80
C LEU A 146 -2.35 3.80 23.00
N ASP A 147 -2.98 3.53 24.15
CA ASP A 147 -2.84 4.36 25.36
C ASP A 147 -1.39 4.43 25.86
N ASN A 148 -0.57 3.44 25.48
CA ASN A 148 0.86 3.39 25.80
C ASN A 148 1.75 4.07 24.75
N VAL A 149 1.16 4.61 23.67
CA VAL A 149 1.88 5.26 22.58
C VAL A 149 1.94 6.77 22.82
N VAL A 150 3.12 7.27 23.16
CA VAL A 150 3.45 8.67 23.45
C VAL A 150 3.87 9.37 22.16
N LYS A 151 3.36 10.58 21.92
CA LYS A 151 3.56 11.35 20.68
C LYS A 151 5.03 11.65 20.38
N ASP A 152 5.81 11.96 21.41
CA ASP A 152 7.20 12.43 21.27
C ASP A 152 8.23 11.29 21.36
N LYS A 153 7.81 10.04 21.13
CA LYS A 153 8.69 8.87 21.19
C LYS A 153 8.75 8.15 19.85
N VAL A 154 9.94 7.64 19.56
CA VAL A 154 10.17 6.66 18.49
C VAL A 154 10.06 5.27 19.11
N TYR A 155 9.32 4.39 18.44
CA TYR A 155 9.10 3.01 18.85
C TYR A 155 10.03 2.12 18.04
N VAL A 156 10.82 1.30 18.72
CA VAL A 156 11.81 0.41 18.08
C VAL A 156 11.52 -1.05 18.39
N SER A 157 11.87 -1.94 17.47
CA SER A 157 11.59 -3.37 17.59
C SER A 157 12.35 -4.11 18.70
N SER A 158 13.37 -3.50 19.31
CA SER A 158 14.15 -4.09 20.42
C SER A 158 14.26 -3.12 21.61
N GLN A 159 13.80 -3.57 22.79
CA GLN A 159 13.94 -2.82 24.05
C GLN A 159 15.39 -2.68 24.52
N GLN A 160 16.29 -3.57 24.09
CA GLN A 160 17.68 -3.58 24.53
C GLN A 160 18.44 -2.35 24.00
N LEU A 161 18.07 -1.87 22.81
CA LEU A 161 18.67 -0.69 22.16
C LEU A 161 18.10 0.65 22.65
N ALA A 162 16.85 0.69 23.12
CA ALA A 162 16.24 1.92 23.64
C ALA A 162 16.94 2.43 24.91
N LYS A 163 17.67 1.56 25.62
CA LYS A 163 18.42 1.89 26.84
C LYS A 163 19.83 2.43 26.57
N GLU A 164 20.37 2.27 25.38
CA GLU A 164 21.74 2.68 25.04
C GLU A 164 21.80 4.05 24.33
N LEU A 165 20.65 4.65 24.04
CA LEU A 165 20.51 5.95 23.37
C LEU A 165 19.93 7.05 24.28
N LEU A 166 19.70 6.77 25.57
CA LEU A 166 19.34 7.71 26.63
C LEU A 166 20.43 7.73 27.70
#